data_AF-A0A9D2SBK9-F1
#
_entry.id   AF-A0A9D2SBK9-F1
#
_cell.length_a   1.000
_cell.length_b   1.000
_cell.length_c   1.000
_cell.angle_alpha   90.00
_cell.angle_beta   90.00
_cell.angle_gamma   90.00
#
_symmetry.space_group_name_H-M   'P 1'
#
loop_
_entity.id
_entity.type
_entity.pdbx_description
1 polymer ?
#
loop_
_entity_poly.entity_id
_entity_poly.type
_entity_poly.pdbx_seq_one_letter_code
_entity_poly.pdbx_strand_id
1 'polypeptide(L)' 'MSECTHNCSSCGESCGERTAPQDLHVPANGLSHIGKVIAVVSGKGGVGKSLVTSSLAVAMRRMGKKVAVLD' A
#
# COMPACT_ATOMS: atom_id res chain seq x y z
N MET A 1 19.17 -10.04 -24.54
CA MET A 1 18.14 -11.00 -24.97
C MET A 1 17.44 -11.47 -23.72
N SER A 2 16.31 -10.85 -23.41
CA SER A 2 15.52 -11.14 -22.20
C SER A 2 14.69 -12.39 -22.47
N GLU A 3 15.15 -13.55 -22.00
CA GLU A 3 14.34 -14.77 -21.99
C GLU A 3 13.31 -14.71 -20.85
N CYS A 4 12.32 -13.82 -20.92
CA CYS A 4 11.11 -14.03 -20.14
C CYS A 4 10.25 -15.00 -20.94
N THR A 5 10.29 -16.29 -20.55
CA THR A 5 9.25 -17.24 -20.94
C THR A 5 7.90 -16.66 -20.50
N HIS A 6 6.81 -16.91 -21.22
CA HIS A 6 5.46 -16.33 -21.04
C HIS A 6 4.80 -16.54 -19.65
N ASN A 7 5.58 -16.83 -18.62
CA ASN A 7 5.21 -17.00 -17.23
C ASN A 7 5.69 -15.78 -16.42
N CYS A 8 4.97 -14.66 -16.51
CA CYS A 8 5.29 -13.37 -15.86
C CYS A 8 5.18 -13.36 -14.32
N SER A 9 5.09 -14.52 -13.69
CA SER A 9 5.07 -14.70 -12.22
C SER A 9 6.46 -14.53 -11.60
N SER A 10 7.54 -14.77 -12.35
CA SER A 10 8.92 -14.75 -11.84
C SER A 10 9.84 -13.70 -12.47
N CYS A 11 9.38 -12.92 -13.47
CA CYS A 11 10.21 -11.90 -14.12
C CYS A 11 9.87 -10.47 -13.63
N GLY A 12 10.93 -9.73 -13.26
CA GLY A 12 10.84 -8.37 -12.72
C GLY A 12 10.59 -7.28 -13.77
N GLU A 13 10.23 -7.65 -14.99
CA GLU A 13 9.91 -6.71 -16.07
C GLU A 13 8.41 -6.33 -16.07
N SER A 14 8.09 -5.18 -16.65
CA SER A 14 6.73 -4.64 -16.70
C SER A 14 5.89 -5.37 -17.77
N CYS A 15 5.38 -6.57 -17.45
CA CYS A 15 4.45 -7.29 -18.32
C CYS A 15 3.08 -6.59 -18.41
N GLY A 16 2.59 -6.35 -19.63
CA GLY A 16 1.28 -5.72 -19.91
C GLY A 16 0.06 -6.52 -19.43
N GLU A 17 0.26 -7.78 -19.01
CA GLU A 17 -0.77 -8.68 -18.48
C GLU A 17 -1.17 -8.38 -17.02
N ARG A 18 -0.47 -7.47 -16.32
CA ARG A 18 -0.90 -6.97 -14.99
C ARG A 18 -2.03 -5.94 -15.12
N THR A 19 -3.11 -6.33 -15.80
CA THR A 19 -4.26 -5.47 -16.11
C THR A 19 -5.39 -5.62 -15.07
N ALA A 20 -5.37 -6.67 -14.25
CA ALA A 20 -6.33 -6.87 -13.18
C ALA A 20 -5.90 -6.12 -11.90
N PRO A 21 -6.78 -5.35 -11.25
CA PRO A 21 -6.51 -4.85 -9.90
C PRO A 21 -6.27 -6.06 -9.01
N GLN A 22 -5.04 -6.20 -8.52
CA GLN A 22 -4.72 -7.18 -7.50
C GLN A 22 -5.57 -6.81 -6.29
N ASP A 23 -6.58 -7.65 -5.99
CA ASP A 23 -7.42 -7.46 -4.82
C ASP A 23 -6.58 -7.82 -3.59
N LEU A 24 -5.81 -6.84 -3.12
CA LEU A 24 -4.91 -6.93 -1.97
C LEU A 24 -5.69 -6.89 -0.64
N HIS A 25 -7.02 -7.02 -0.68
CA HIS A 25 -7.87 -7.10 0.50
C HIS A 25 -7.73 -8.47 1.18
N VAL A 26 -6.72 -8.58 2.03
CA VAL A 26 -6.70 -9.60 3.07
C VAL A 26 -7.82 -9.28 4.07
N PRO A 27 -8.68 -10.25 4.44
CA PRO A 27 -9.71 -10.01 5.43
C PRO A 27 -9.07 -9.55 6.75
N ALA A 28 -9.52 -8.41 7.26
CA ALA A 28 -9.10 -7.94 8.58
C ALA A 28 -9.51 -8.99 9.64
N ASN A 29 -8.69 -9.14 10.68
CA ASN A 29 -9.03 -10.00 11.82
C ASN A 29 -10.43 -9.62 12.35
N GLY A 30 -11.27 -10.59 12.69
CA GLY A 30 -12.65 -10.34 13.15
C GLY A 30 -12.77 -9.49 14.43
N LEU A 31 -11.69 -9.34 15.20
CA LEU A 31 -11.60 -8.42 16.34
C LEU A 31 -11.19 -6.98 15.94
N SER A 32 -10.82 -6.76 14.68
CA SER A 32 -10.38 -5.47 14.15
C SER A 32 -11.55 -4.71 13.54
N HIS A 33 -11.91 -3.60 14.16
CA HIS A 33 -12.91 -2.67 13.62
C HIS A 33 -12.23 -1.47 12.99
N ILE A 34 -11.94 -1.56 11.69
CA ILE A 34 -11.25 -0.52 10.92
C ILE A 34 -12.22 0.08 9.91
N GLY A 35 -12.53 1.38 10.06
CA GLY A 35 -13.46 2.07 9.16
C GLY A 35 -12.85 2.43 7.79
N LYS A 36 -11.56 2.80 7.75
CA LYS A 36 -10.84 3.15 6.53
C LYS A 36 -9.38 2.70 6.61
N VAL A 37 -8.88 2.12 5.53
CA VAL A 37 -7.47 1.76 5.33
C VAL A 37 -6.89 2.69 4.26
N ILE A 38 -5.77 3.33 4.56
CA ILE A 38 -5.08 4.25 3.64
C ILE A 38 -3.64 3.77 3.50
N ALA A 39 -3.26 3.37 2.30
CA ALA A 39 -1.88 3.01 1.99
C ALA A 39 -1.10 4.24 1.51
N VAL A 40 0.01 4.55 2.19
CA VAL A 40 0.93 5.63 1.77
C VAL A 40 2.17 4.98 1.16
N VAL A 41 2.30 5.07 -0.16
CA VAL A 41 3.39 4.44 -0.92
C VAL A 41 4.24 5.48 -1.63
N SER A 42 5.51 5.16 -1.88
CA SER A 42 6.42 6.06 -2.57
C SER A 42 7.50 5.31 -3.37
N GLY A 43 7.85 5.79 -4.55
CA GLY A 43 8.73 5.06 -5.47
C GLY A 43 10.23 5.11 -5.16
N LYS A 44 10.72 6.10 -4.40
CA LYS A 44 12.14 6.27 -4.08
C LYS A 44 12.32 6.62 -2.61
N GLY A 45 13.49 6.32 -2.03
CA GLY A 45 13.83 6.71 -0.65
C GLY A 45 13.96 8.24 -0.51
N GLY A 46 13.61 8.78 0.66
CA GLY A 46 13.79 10.20 0.98
C GLY A 46 12.71 11.17 0.50
N VAL A 47 11.68 10.69 -0.21
CA VAL A 47 10.56 11.53 -0.70
C VAL A 47 9.55 11.94 0.38
N GLY A 48 9.78 11.56 1.64
CA GLY A 48 8.95 11.98 2.77
C GLY A 48 7.74 11.11 3.09
N LYS A 49 7.67 9.86 2.61
CA LYS A 49 6.58 8.90 2.93
C LYS A 49 6.24 8.88 4.43
N SER A 50 7.23 8.69 5.29
CA SER A 50 7.03 8.61 6.74
C SER A 50 6.60 9.95 7.37
N LEU A 51 7.06 11.07 6.80
CA LEU A 51 6.64 12.42 7.21
C LEU A 51 5.16 12.65 6.88
N VAL A 52 4.73 12.26 5.67
CA VAL A 52 3.34 12.38 5.22
C VAL A 52 2.45 11.47 6.07
N THR A 53 2.83 10.21 6.28
CA THR A 53 2.09 9.27 7.14
C THR A 53 1.88 9.82 8.55
N SER A 54 2.94 10.34 9.18
CA SER A 54 2.86 10.91 10.53
C SER A 54 1.99 12.17 10.58
N SER A 55 2.15 13.09 9.62
CA SER A 55 1.38 14.33 9.56
C SER A 55 -0.11 14.06 9.34
N LEU A 56 -0.44 13.10 8.47
CA LEU A 56 -1.82 12.66 8.23
C LEU A 56 -2.44 12.07 9.50
N ALA A 57 -1.71 11.22 10.21
CA ALA A 57 -2.19 10.62 11.45
C ALA A 57 -2.49 11.67 12.54
N VAL A 58 -1.59 12.66 12.70
CA VAL A 58 -1.79 13.78 13.64
C VAL A 58 -3.01 14.62 13.27
N ALA A 59 -3.17 14.96 11.99
CA ALA A 59 -4.33 15.73 11.53
C ALA A 59 -5.65 14.99 11.79
N MET A 60 -5.71 13.71 11.44
CA MET A 60 -6.89 12.87 11.67
C MET A 60 -7.21 12.73 13.17
N ARG A 61 -6.18 12.60 14.00
CA ARG A 61 -6.36 12.59 15.46
C ARG A 61 -6.90 13.92 15.99
N ARG A 62 -6.41 15.07 15.48
CA ARG A 62 -6.94 16.41 15.82
C ARG A 62 -8.39 16.60 15.40
N MET A 63 -8.83 15.93 14.33
CA MET A 63 -10.24 15.89 13.90
C MET A 63 -11.10 14.90 14.74
N GLY A 64 -10.57 14.37 15.85
CA GLY A 64 -11.29 13.47 16.76
C GLY A 64 -11.41 12.03 16.25
N LYS A 65 -10.65 11.62 15.23
CA LYS A 65 -10.68 10.24 14.73
C LYS A 65 -9.74 9.33 15.53
N LYS A 66 -10.11 8.05 15.62
CA LYS A 66 -9.22 6.98 16.09
C LYS A 66 -8.35 6.54 14.91
N VAL A 67 -7.04 6.58 15.08
CA VAL A 67 -6.05 6.35 14.02
C VAL A 67 -4.94 5.48 14.56
N ALA A 68 -4.41 4.60 13.74
CA ALA A 68 -3.19 3.83 13.98
C ALA A 68 -2.30 3.92 12.73
N VAL A 69 -0.98 3.85 12.93
CA VAL A 69 0.01 3.77 11.86
C VAL A 69 0.63 2.38 11.91
N LEU A 70 0.71 1.74 10.75
CA LEU A 70 1.43 0.48 10.54
C LEU A 70 2.48 0.78 9.45
N ASP A 71 3.75 0.71 9.83
CA ASP A 71 4.89 0.83 8.90
C ASP A 71 5.42 -0.58 8.57
#